data_AF-T1CG83-F1
#
_entry.id   AF-T1CG83-F1
#
_cell.length_a   1.000
_cell.length_b   1.000
_cell.length_c   1.000
_cell.angle_alpha   90.00
_cell.angle_beta   90.00
_cell.angle_gamma   90.00
#
_symmetry.space_group_name_H-M   'P 1'
#
loop_
_entity.id
_entity.type
_entity.pdbx_description
1 polymer ?
#
loop_
_entity_poly.entity_id
_entity_poly.type
_entity_poly.pdbx_seq_one_letter_code
_entity_poly.pdbx_strand_id
1 'polypeptide(L)'
;ELGLSPVRFAEVTVAASSPTGVLEAGTVHVVTFRGKRGGVIPTGKAWVSDPIDMKVHRFENLAISVYYPSGATPAGQLKHVWVSPPGNHVTQVVWPQGSRPQAPELANGVEVSTAKPRPVLVAFGDSITKGFCSTPGMHLGYPEQLARLLAAQSADRRWVIINS
;
A
#
# COMPACT_ATOMS: atom_id res chain seq x y z
N GLU A 1 0.34 -14.66 2.94
CA GLU A 1 1.51 -15.52 3.17
C GLU A 1 1.76 -15.85 4.64
N LEU A 2 1.77 -14.86 5.55
CA LEU A 2 2.12 -15.10 6.97
C LEU A 2 0.92 -15.47 7.87
N GLY A 3 -0.29 -15.50 7.32
CA GLY A 3 -1.53 -15.68 8.08
C GLY A 3 -1.69 -17.12 8.57
N LEU A 4 -2.06 -17.27 9.84
CA LEU A 4 -2.41 -18.55 10.48
C LEU A 4 -3.92 -18.87 10.39
N SER A 5 -4.72 -17.88 9.97
CA SER A 5 -6.17 -18.01 9.77
C SER A 5 -6.59 -17.36 8.45
N PRO A 6 -7.70 -17.81 7.83
CA PRO A 6 -8.22 -17.15 6.64
C PRO A 6 -8.63 -15.69 6.92
N VAL A 7 -8.41 -14.81 5.95
CA VAL A 7 -8.78 -13.38 6.05
C VAL A 7 -9.92 -13.09 5.08
N ARG A 8 -11.11 -12.77 5.60
CA ARG A 8 -12.27 -12.36 4.82
C ARG A 8 -12.32 -10.85 4.65
N PHE A 9 -12.40 -10.38 3.42
CA PHE A 9 -12.64 -8.98 3.08
C PHE A 9 -13.81 -8.87 2.10
N ALA A 10 -14.55 -7.76 2.14
CA ALA A 10 -15.72 -7.55 1.28
C ALA A 10 -15.46 -6.54 0.16
N GLU A 11 -14.59 -5.56 0.39
CA GLU A 11 -14.26 -4.54 -0.60
C GLU A 11 -12.85 -4.00 -0.37
N VAL A 12 -12.17 -3.68 -1.47
CA VAL A 12 -10.86 -3.03 -1.46
C VAL A 12 -10.90 -1.89 -2.47
N THR A 13 -10.30 -0.75 -2.12
CA THR A 13 -10.09 0.37 -3.03
C THR A 13 -8.63 0.83 -2.99
N VAL A 14 -8.21 1.46 -4.07
CA VAL A 14 -6.96 2.22 -4.14
C VAL A 14 -7.26 3.63 -4.64
N ALA A 15 -6.55 4.63 -4.10
CA ALA A 15 -6.64 6.00 -4.54
C ALA A 15 -5.31 6.73 -4.31
N ALA A 16 -5.09 7.83 -5.03
CA ALA A 16 -4.03 8.77 -4.66
C ALA A 16 -4.42 9.42 -3.32
N SER A 17 -3.43 9.75 -2.49
CA SER A 17 -3.69 10.32 -1.17
C SER A 17 -2.71 11.40 -0.78
N SER A 18 -3.16 12.27 0.13
CA SER A 18 -2.25 13.12 0.90
C SER A 18 -1.37 12.26 1.83
N PRO A 19 -0.26 12.81 2.36
CA PRO A 19 0.52 12.16 3.43
C PRO A 19 -0.28 11.92 4.72
N THR A 20 -1.42 12.59 4.90
CA THR A 20 -2.31 12.42 6.04
C THR A 20 -3.39 11.36 5.79
N GLY A 21 -3.44 10.75 4.61
CA GLY A 21 -4.39 9.70 4.25
C GLY A 21 -5.74 10.19 3.72
N VAL A 22 -5.88 11.48 3.40
CA VAL A 22 -7.05 12.00 2.68
C VAL A 22 -6.94 11.59 1.23
N LEU A 23 -7.98 10.95 0.69
CA LEU A 23 -7.96 10.49 -0.70
C LEU A 23 -8.10 11.69 -1.65
N GLU A 24 -7.51 11.59 -2.84
CA GLU A 24 -7.72 12.55 -3.90
C GLU A 24 -9.03 12.23 -4.64
N ALA A 25 -9.94 13.20 -4.68
CA ALA A 25 -11.26 13.02 -5.28
C ALA A 25 -11.14 12.64 -6.77
N GLY A 26 -11.92 11.65 -7.20
CA GLY A 26 -11.90 11.15 -8.58
C GLY A 26 -10.81 10.11 -8.88
N THR A 27 -9.95 9.77 -7.91
CA THR A 27 -8.90 8.74 -8.07
C THR A 27 -9.23 7.41 -7.40
N VAL A 28 -10.44 7.26 -6.84
CA VAL A 28 -10.84 6.04 -6.14
C VAL A 28 -11.21 4.96 -7.15
N HIS A 29 -10.42 3.89 -7.17
CA HIS A 29 -10.67 2.69 -7.98
C HIS A 29 -11.03 1.51 -7.09
N VAL A 30 -12.06 0.77 -7.47
CA VAL A 30 -12.40 -0.52 -6.84
C VAL A 30 -11.40 -1.56 -7.30
N VAL A 31 -10.80 -2.27 -6.34
CA VAL A 31 -9.91 -3.39 -6.60
C VAL A 31 -10.72 -4.67 -6.68
N THR A 32 -10.46 -5.47 -7.70
CA THR A 32 -11.13 -6.76 -7.91
C THR A 32 -10.13 -7.91 -7.95
N PHE A 33 -10.62 -9.11 -7.67
CA PHE A 33 -9.86 -10.35 -7.67
C PHE A 33 -10.65 -11.38 -8.49
N ARG A 34 -10.19 -11.66 -9.71
CA ARG A 34 -10.92 -12.50 -10.67
C ARG A 34 -12.36 -11.99 -10.90
N GLY A 35 -12.50 -10.67 -11.05
CA GLY A 35 -13.75 -9.95 -11.28
C GLY A 35 -14.62 -9.75 -10.03
N LYS A 36 -14.16 -10.15 -8.83
CA LYS A 36 -14.93 -10.03 -7.57
C LYS A 36 -14.34 -8.97 -6.65
N ARG A 37 -15.18 -8.19 -5.97
CA ARG A 37 -14.75 -7.13 -5.04
C ARG A 37 -14.21 -7.64 -3.69
N GLY A 38 -14.59 -8.86 -3.33
CA GLY A 38 -14.34 -9.43 -2.02
C GLY A 38 -14.04 -10.92 -2.09
N GLY A 39 -13.53 -11.46 -1.01
CA GLY A 39 -13.16 -12.87 -0.93
C GLY A 39 -12.62 -13.29 0.43
N VAL A 40 -12.07 -14.49 0.45
CA VAL A 40 -11.40 -15.06 1.61
C VAL A 40 -10.02 -15.50 1.16
N ILE A 41 -8.99 -14.84 1.66
CA ILE A 41 -7.60 -15.24 1.45
C ILE A 41 -7.35 -16.45 2.34
N PRO A 42 -7.04 -17.64 1.80
CA PRO A 42 -6.73 -18.80 2.61
C PRO A 42 -5.46 -18.58 3.46
N THR A 43 -5.36 -19.34 4.54
CA THR A 43 -4.13 -19.43 5.36
C THR A 43 -2.91 -19.67 4.48
N GLY A 44 -1.81 -18.95 4.74
CA GLY A 44 -0.56 -19.15 4.00
C GLY A 44 -0.61 -18.80 2.50
N LYS A 45 -1.57 -17.97 2.06
CA LYS A 45 -1.67 -17.52 0.66
C LYS A 45 -1.68 -16.00 0.54
N ALA A 46 -1.35 -15.50 -0.64
CA ALA A 46 -1.54 -14.14 -1.09
C ALA A 46 -2.35 -14.14 -2.37
N TRP A 47 -3.11 -13.07 -2.56
CA TRP A 47 -3.84 -12.81 -3.77
C TRP A 47 -3.21 -11.63 -4.48
N VAL A 48 -3.17 -11.70 -5.80
CA VAL A 48 -2.87 -10.58 -6.69
C VAL A 48 -4.21 -10.10 -7.25
N SER A 49 -4.43 -8.80 -7.27
CA SER A 49 -5.64 -8.22 -7.84
C SER A 49 -5.65 -8.35 -9.37
N ASP A 50 -6.82 -8.11 -9.94
CA ASP A 50 -6.90 -7.78 -11.37
C ASP A 50 -6.21 -6.42 -11.62
N PRO A 51 -5.73 -6.14 -12.86
CA PRO A 51 -5.11 -4.86 -13.19
C PRO A 51 -6.06 -3.67 -12.98
N ILE A 52 -5.50 -2.55 -12.55
CA ILE A 52 -6.25 -1.31 -12.29
C ILE A 52 -5.72 -0.25 -13.25
N ASP A 53 -6.61 0.32 -14.06
CA ASP A 53 -6.28 1.45 -14.94
C ASP A 53 -6.25 2.75 -14.14
N MET A 54 -5.16 2.93 -13.39
CA MET A 54 -4.89 4.11 -12.58
C MET A 54 -3.51 4.65 -12.96
N LYS A 55 -3.47 5.90 -13.41
CA LYS A 55 -2.20 6.60 -13.64
C LYS A 55 -1.60 6.97 -12.29
N VAL A 56 -0.35 6.57 -12.08
CA VAL A 56 0.40 6.93 -10.87
C VAL A 56 1.65 7.74 -11.20
N HIS A 57 1.98 8.67 -10.31
CA HIS A 57 3.11 9.58 -10.42
C HIS A 57 4.26 9.16 -9.49
N ARG A 58 5.48 9.58 -9.85
CA ARG A 58 6.66 9.29 -9.03
C ARG A 58 6.49 9.96 -7.66
N PHE A 59 6.69 9.18 -6.58
CA PHE A 59 6.55 9.61 -5.18
C PHE A 59 5.13 10.02 -4.78
N GLU A 60 4.12 9.63 -5.56
CA GLU A 60 2.73 9.76 -5.16
C GLU A 60 2.42 8.78 -4.02
N ASN A 61 1.68 9.25 -3.03
CA ASN A 61 1.17 8.37 -1.98
C ASN A 61 -0.10 7.70 -2.49
N LEU A 62 -0.21 6.41 -2.23
CA LEU A 62 -1.41 5.64 -2.49
C LEU A 62 -2.01 5.17 -1.16
N ALA A 63 -3.33 5.28 -1.05
CA ALA A 63 -4.08 4.69 0.04
C ALA A 63 -4.78 3.43 -0.46
N ILE A 64 -4.55 2.31 0.22
CA ILE A 64 -5.28 1.06 0.00
C ILE A 64 -6.24 0.89 1.17
N SER A 65 -7.53 0.93 0.90
CA SER A 65 -8.56 0.76 1.92
C SER A 65 -9.18 -0.63 1.81
N VAL A 66 -9.32 -1.32 2.93
CA VAL A 66 -9.89 -2.68 2.98
C VAL A 66 -11.02 -2.73 3.98
N TYR A 67 -12.17 -3.23 3.56
CA TYR A 67 -13.32 -3.46 4.44
C TYR A 67 -13.40 -4.92 4.88
N TYR A 68 -13.34 -5.12 6.20
CA TYR A 68 -13.50 -6.42 6.86
C TYR A 68 -14.88 -6.49 7.54
N PRO A 69 -15.89 -7.13 6.94
CA PRO A 69 -17.27 -7.09 7.44
C PRO A 69 -17.43 -7.72 8.83
N SER A 70 -16.59 -8.70 9.17
CA SER A 70 -16.56 -9.37 10.47
C SER A 70 -15.36 -8.98 11.33
N GLY A 71 -14.61 -7.94 10.93
CA GLY A 71 -13.27 -7.68 11.45
C GLY A 71 -12.24 -8.70 10.96
N ALA A 72 -10.96 -8.31 10.99
CA ALA A 72 -9.84 -9.20 10.74
C ALA A 72 -8.56 -8.68 11.39
N THR A 73 -7.67 -9.60 11.74
CA THR A 73 -6.28 -9.33 12.14
C THR A 73 -5.37 -10.01 11.10
N PRO A 74 -5.08 -9.35 9.97
CA PRO A 74 -4.17 -9.93 8.98
C PRO A 74 -2.80 -10.18 9.62
N ALA A 75 -2.02 -11.07 9.03
CA ALA A 75 -0.62 -11.24 9.40
C ALA A 75 0.26 -10.45 8.44
N GLY A 76 1.19 -9.69 8.99
CA GLY A 76 2.03 -8.76 8.25
C GLY A 76 2.93 -7.97 9.18
N GLN A 77 3.72 -7.06 8.62
CA GLN A 77 4.54 -6.15 9.42
C GLN A 77 3.64 -5.13 10.12
N LEU A 78 3.98 -4.80 11.36
CA LEU A 78 3.30 -3.72 12.09
C LEU A 78 3.61 -2.37 11.44
N LYS A 79 2.57 -1.67 11.04
CA LYS A 79 2.61 -0.30 10.53
C LYS A 79 1.54 0.53 11.21
N HIS A 80 1.71 1.85 11.22
CA HIS A 80 0.63 2.74 11.62
C HIS A 80 -0.43 2.75 10.53
N VAL A 81 -1.55 2.09 10.78
CA VAL A 81 -2.69 2.03 9.86
C VAL A 81 -3.79 2.94 10.38
N TRP A 82 -4.63 3.43 9.48
CA TRP A 82 -5.86 4.10 9.86
C TRP A 82 -6.95 3.04 10.05
N VAL A 83 -7.75 3.17 11.11
CA VAL A 83 -8.91 2.29 11.38
C VAL A 83 -10.12 3.17 11.60
N SER A 84 -11.11 3.06 10.70
CA SER A 84 -12.37 3.78 10.78
C SER A 84 -13.25 3.28 11.93
N PRO A 85 -14.29 4.04 12.31
CA PRO A 85 -15.44 3.50 13.03
C PRO A 85 -16.09 2.33 12.27
N PRO A 86 -16.98 1.55 12.93
CA PRO A 86 -17.70 0.46 12.27
C PRO A 86 -18.49 0.93 11.04
N GLY A 87 -18.31 0.22 9.93
CA GLY A 87 -18.97 0.54 8.66
C GLY A 87 -18.04 0.31 7.47
N ASN A 88 -18.59 0.42 6.27
CA ASN A 88 -17.79 0.43 5.04
C ASN A 88 -17.48 1.87 4.62
N HIS A 89 -16.20 2.25 4.68
CA HIS A 89 -15.73 3.61 4.41
C HIS A 89 -14.72 3.67 3.25
N VAL A 90 -14.54 2.59 2.49
CA VAL A 90 -13.46 2.43 1.51
C VAL A 90 -13.49 3.45 0.35
N THR A 91 -14.63 4.09 0.09
CA THR A 91 -14.76 5.12 -0.96
C THR A 91 -14.80 6.56 -0.42
N GLN A 92 -14.72 6.75 0.90
CA GLN A 92 -14.84 8.07 1.50
C GLN A 92 -13.54 8.85 1.36
N VAL A 93 -13.62 10.02 0.73
CA VAL A 93 -12.47 10.92 0.48
C VAL A 93 -11.82 11.37 1.78
N VAL A 94 -12.66 11.78 2.73
CA VAL A 94 -12.26 12.11 4.10
C VAL A 94 -12.82 11.00 4.98
N TRP A 95 -11.94 10.24 5.61
CA TRP A 95 -12.37 9.26 6.59
C TRP A 95 -12.96 9.96 7.82
N PRO A 96 -14.03 9.40 8.41
CA PRO A 96 -14.48 9.81 9.73
C PRO A 96 -13.32 9.67 10.74
N GLN A 97 -13.34 10.47 11.81
CA GLN A 97 -12.36 10.34 12.87
C GLN A 97 -12.30 8.89 13.37
N GLY A 98 -11.18 8.25 13.08
CA GLY A 98 -10.86 6.89 13.48
C GLY A 98 -9.68 6.87 14.45
N SER A 99 -9.07 5.71 14.58
CA SER A 99 -7.82 5.53 15.34
C SER A 99 -6.64 5.28 14.40
N ARG A 100 -5.41 5.49 14.89
CA ARG A 100 -4.17 5.22 14.15
C ARG A 100 -3.24 4.25 14.91
N PRO A 101 -3.67 3.02 15.19
CA PRO A 101 -2.87 2.04 15.92
C PRO A 101 -1.72 1.50 15.06
N GLN A 102 -0.75 0.87 15.72
CA GLN A 102 0.10 -0.09 15.02
C GLN A 102 -0.66 -1.40 14.84
N ALA A 103 -0.84 -1.83 13.60
CA ALA A 103 -1.44 -3.11 13.27
C ALA A 103 -0.73 -3.73 12.06
N PRO A 104 -0.88 -5.04 11.85
CA PRO A 104 -0.34 -5.68 10.66
C PRO A 104 -1.03 -5.15 9.40
N GLU A 105 -0.24 -4.84 8.37
CA GLU A 105 -0.76 -4.47 7.05
C GLU A 105 -1.08 -5.71 6.20
N LEU A 106 -2.18 -5.69 5.44
CA LEU A 106 -2.55 -6.78 4.54
C LEU A 106 -1.85 -6.70 3.17
N ALA A 107 -1.61 -5.48 2.68
CA ALA A 107 -1.00 -5.24 1.37
C ALA A 107 0.52 -5.39 1.47
N ASN A 108 1.10 -6.29 0.67
CA ASN A 108 2.54 -6.54 0.66
C ASN A 108 3.31 -5.75 -0.41
N GLY A 109 2.61 -5.19 -1.41
CA GLY A 109 3.26 -4.46 -2.49
C GLY A 109 2.25 -3.92 -3.50
N VAL A 110 2.72 -2.95 -4.29
CA VAL A 110 2.01 -2.38 -5.44
C VAL A 110 2.93 -2.50 -6.64
N GLU A 111 2.45 -3.17 -7.69
CA GLU A 111 3.16 -3.32 -8.94
C GLU A 111 2.69 -2.27 -9.94
N VAL A 112 3.63 -1.47 -10.45
CA VAL A 112 3.33 -0.39 -11.40
C VAL A 112 3.95 -0.70 -12.75
N SER A 113 3.11 -0.81 -13.77
CA SER A 113 3.55 -1.02 -15.15
C SER A 113 4.24 0.23 -15.70
N THR A 114 5.28 0.03 -16.50
CA THR A 114 6.02 1.12 -17.16
C THR A 114 6.00 0.93 -18.67
N ALA A 115 5.87 2.03 -19.43
CA ALA A 115 5.80 1.99 -20.89
C ALA A 115 7.09 1.47 -21.56
N LYS A 116 8.23 1.53 -20.86
CA LYS A 116 9.53 1.04 -21.32
C LYS A 116 10.25 0.38 -20.14
N PRO A 117 11.01 -0.71 -20.36
CA PRO A 117 11.83 -1.31 -19.32
C PRO A 117 12.70 -0.27 -18.59
N ARG A 118 12.76 -0.37 -17.27
CA ARG A 118 13.55 0.51 -16.42
C ARG A 118 14.56 -0.30 -15.62
N PRO A 119 15.77 0.23 -15.40
CA PRO A 119 16.73 -0.42 -14.52
C PRO A 119 16.20 -0.39 -13.08
N VAL A 120 16.32 -1.53 -12.39
CA VAL A 120 15.81 -1.74 -11.03
C VAL A 120 16.99 -1.93 -10.09
N LEU A 121 16.96 -1.22 -8.97
CA LEU A 121 17.84 -1.43 -7.82
C LEU A 121 16.97 -1.91 -6.66
N VAL A 122 17.36 -3.04 -6.07
CA VAL A 122 16.62 -3.61 -4.93
C VAL A 122 17.48 -3.49 -3.68
N ALA A 123 16.92 -2.87 -2.65
CA ALA A 123 17.52 -2.80 -1.32
C ALA A 123 17.05 -4.02 -0.50
N PHE A 124 18.01 -4.79 0.02
CA PHE A 124 17.77 -5.92 0.91
C PHE A 124 18.60 -5.76 2.17
N GLY A 125 18.01 -6.08 3.32
CA GLY A 125 18.71 -6.03 4.60
C GLY A 125 17.79 -6.26 5.79
N ASP A 126 18.21 -5.73 6.93
CA ASP A 126 17.52 -5.86 8.20
C ASP A 126 16.49 -4.74 8.43
N SER A 127 16.13 -4.52 9.70
CA SER A 127 15.17 -3.51 10.13
C SER A 127 15.55 -2.09 9.66
N ILE A 128 16.84 -1.77 9.49
CA ILE A 128 17.30 -0.45 9.01
C ILE A 128 16.86 -0.24 7.56
N THR A 129 16.97 -1.27 6.72
CA THR A 129 16.49 -1.22 5.32
C THR A 129 14.99 -0.99 5.27
N LYS A 130 14.25 -1.55 6.23
CA LYS A 130 12.80 -1.35 6.38
C LYS A 130 12.40 -0.03 7.06
N GLY A 131 13.38 0.83 7.36
CA GLY A 131 13.16 2.16 7.92
C GLY A 131 12.91 2.17 9.43
N PHE A 132 13.48 1.22 10.19
CA PHE A 132 13.45 1.27 11.65
C PHE A 132 14.01 2.60 12.17
N CYS A 133 13.39 3.16 13.21
CA CYS A 133 13.64 4.51 13.74
C CYS A 133 13.38 5.70 12.78
N SER A 134 12.88 5.47 11.56
CA SER A 134 12.42 6.58 10.71
C SER A 134 11.07 7.15 11.19
N THR A 135 10.81 8.43 10.91
CA THR A 135 9.52 9.05 11.25
C THR A 135 8.38 8.31 10.52
N PRO A 136 7.39 7.74 11.24
CA PRO A 136 6.34 6.95 10.61
C PRO A 136 5.58 7.73 9.53
N GLY A 137 5.37 7.10 8.38
CA GLY A 137 4.63 7.69 7.26
C GLY A 137 5.38 8.78 6.48
N MET A 138 6.64 9.08 6.82
CA MET A 138 7.41 10.11 6.11
C MET A 138 8.30 9.57 5.00
N HIS A 139 8.40 8.24 4.87
CA HIS A 139 9.18 7.56 3.84
C HIS A 139 10.64 8.08 3.82
N LEU A 140 11.26 8.08 5.01
CA LEU A 140 12.63 8.58 5.25
C LEU A 140 13.66 7.47 5.47
N GLY A 141 13.35 6.21 5.14
CA GLY A 141 14.36 5.15 5.12
C GLY A 141 15.43 5.44 4.06
N TYR A 142 16.62 4.85 4.20
CA TYR A 142 17.70 5.10 3.24
C TYR A 142 17.32 4.71 1.79
N PRO A 143 16.53 3.63 1.52
CA PRO A 143 16.15 3.31 0.13
C PRO A 143 15.27 4.39 -0.48
N GLU A 144 14.33 4.95 0.29
CA GLU A 144 13.45 6.03 -0.16
C GLU A 144 14.24 7.33 -0.39
N GLN A 145 15.21 7.63 0.48
CA GLN A 145 16.11 8.77 0.29
C GLN A 145 16.99 8.62 -0.96
N LEU A 146 17.55 7.43 -1.18
CA LEU A 146 18.31 7.11 -2.39
C LEU A 146 17.46 7.30 -3.65
N ALA A 147 16.20 6.85 -3.62
CA ALA A 147 15.26 7.05 -4.73
C ALA A 147 15.05 8.53 -5.05
N ARG A 148 14.93 9.40 -4.02
CA ARG A 148 14.83 10.86 -4.20
C ARG A 148 16.11 11.47 -4.78
N LEU A 149 17.28 11.04 -4.31
CA LEU A 149 18.57 11.50 -4.82
C LEU A 149 18.76 11.16 -6.30
N LEU A 150 18.48 9.92 -6.70
CA LEU A 150 18.57 9.49 -8.10
C LEU A 150 17.55 10.20 -9.00
N ALA A 151 16.34 10.47 -8.49
CA ALA A 151 15.33 11.20 -9.24
C ALA A 151 15.68 12.68 -9.47
N ALA A 152 16.47 13.28 -8.58
CA ALA A 152 16.97 14.66 -8.72
C ALA A 152 18.08 14.76 -9.76
N GLN A 153 18.77 13.66 -10.09
CA GLN A 153 19.78 13.62 -11.14
C GLN A 153 19.15 13.29 -12.49
N SER A 154 19.28 14.21 -13.45
CA SER A 154 18.64 14.09 -14.77
C SER A 154 19.06 12.84 -15.56
N ALA A 155 20.31 12.41 -15.42
CA ALA A 155 20.83 11.17 -16.03
C ALA A 155 20.21 9.89 -15.44
N ASP A 156 19.78 9.94 -14.17
CA ASP A 156 19.41 8.78 -13.34
C ASP A 156 17.92 8.72 -12.99
N ARG A 157 17.11 9.60 -13.56
CA ARG A 157 15.65 9.62 -13.34
C ARG A 157 14.93 8.36 -13.83
N ARG A 158 15.63 7.42 -14.47
CA ARG A 158 15.08 6.15 -14.96
C ARG A 158 15.09 5.02 -13.93
N TRP A 159 15.87 5.14 -12.85
CA TRP A 159 15.94 4.08 -11.84
C TRP A 159 14.60 3.89 -11.11
N VAL A 160 14.29 2.62 -10.86
CA VAL A 160 13.24 2.13 -9.97
C VAL A 160 13.93 1.52 -8.75
N ILE A 161 13.56 2.00 -7.56
CA ILE A 161 14.09 1.48 -6.29
C ILE A 161 13.02 0.66 -5.62
N ILE A 162 13.33 -0.58 -5.24
CA ILE A 162 12.43 -1.47 -4.50
C ILE A 162 13.05 -1.76 -3.14
N ASN A 163 12.26 -1.64 -2.08
CA ASN A 163 12.62 -1.99 -0.71
C ASN A 163 11.89 -3.28 -0.32
N SER A 164 12.62 -4.32 0.10
CA SER A 164 12.08 -5.66 0.38
C SER A 164 12.04 -6.05 1.86
#